data_AF-A0A371LWA4-F1
#
_entry.id   AF-A0A371LWA4-F1
#
_cell.length_a   1.000
_cell.length_b   1.000
_cell.length_c   1.000
_cell.angle_alpha   90.00
_cell.angle_beta   90.00
_cell.angle_gamma   90.00
#
_symmetry.space_group_name_H-M   'P 1'
#
loop_
_entity.id
_entity.type
_entity.pdbx_description
1 polymer ?
#
loop_
_entity_poly.entity_id
_entity_poly.type
_entity_poly.pdbx_seq_one_letter_code
_entity_poly.pdbx_strand_id
1 'polypeptide(L)'
;MQHSTRRNALRACGIAALSSLAGCSALQTDDSDTEKPTYERLDVTPVYVADGLDLSMPAAIETVNAPHNADLLVLPDETDTDATQALEWLTDDRVLALLGENAETTWLSWARSDAFNDVFNTQGYSESEPDPSLVVAAKVGRNTTTSRYSWGSEPSTRDVLEGLDDSLVAIEQRTPTG
;
A
#
# COMPACT_ATOMS: atom_id res chain seq x y z
N MET A 1 -5.42 -80.31 51.59
CA MET A 1 -4.38 -80.20 52.65
C MET A 1 -3.20 -79.46 52.07
N GLN A 2 -2.66 -78.44 52.78
CA GLN A 2 -1.25 -77.95 52.67
C GLN A 2 -0.75 -77.45 51.29
N HIS A 3 0.23 -76.56 51.15
CA HIS A 3 1.11 -75.87 52.12
C HIS A 3 1.47 -74.46 51.58
N SER A 4 1.77 -73.50 52.45
CA SER A 4 2.25 -72.15 52.12
C SER A 4 3.68 -72.13 51.55
N THR A 5 4.07 -71.08 50.81
CA THR A 5 5.47 -70.58 50.75
C THR A 5 5.50 -69.06 50.49
N ARG A 6 6.52 -68.38 51.04
CA ARG A 6 6.73 -66.91 51.08
C ARG A 6 7.98 -66.49 50.28
N ARG A 7 8.19 -65.16 50.16
CA ARG A 7 9.38 -64.39 49.68
C ARG A 7 9.36 -64.11 48.16
N ASN A 8 9.82 -62.99 47.59
CA ASN A 8 10.39 -61.69 48.07
C ASN A 8 10.31 -60.69 46.87
N ALA A 9 10.48 -59.35 46.95
CA ALA A 9 10.45 -58.33 48.03
C ALA A 9 10.47 -56.90 47.41
N LEU A 10 10.25 -55.86 48.25
CA LEU A 10 10.70 -54.43 48.11
C LEU A 10 10.53 -53.71 46.75
N ARG A 11 9.56 -52.78 46.64
CA ARG A 11 9.68 -51.31 46.90
C ARG A 11 10.43 -50.48 45.83
N ALA A 12 9.68 -49.64 45.12
CA ALA A 12 10.07 -48.27 44.76
C ALA A 12 8.80 -47.40 44.69
N CYS A 13 8.92 -46.10 44.96
CA CYS A 13 7.79 -45.17 45.17
C CYS A 13 7.39 -44.41 43.90
N GLY A 14 6.12 -43.97 43.81
CA GLY A 14 5.62 -43.10 42.74
C GLY A 14 4.15 -42.69 42.93
N ILE A 15 3.91 -41.63 43.70
CA ILE A 15 2.64 -40.89 43.80
C ILE A 15 2.78 -39.72 42.80
N ALA A 16 1.82 -39.32 41.96
CA ALA A 16 0.47 -38.82 42.26
C ALA A 16 -0.46 -39.02 41.04
N ALA A 17 -1.71 -39.46 41.22
CA ALA A 17 -2.90 -38.66 41.53
C ALA A 17 -3.40 -37.77 40.37
N LEU A 18 -4.61 -38.07 39.88
CA LEU A 18 -5.32 -37.38 38.81
C LEU A 18 -5.85 -36.02 39.28
N SER A 19 -5.74 -35.00 38.43
CA SER A 19 -6.46 -33.73 38.56
C SER A 19 -6.80 -33.17 37.18
N SER A 20 -7.94 -33.60 36.63
CA SER A 20 -8.51 -32.98 35.43
C SER A 20 -9.20 -31.67 35.83
N LEU A 21 -8.61 -30.53 35.48
CA LEU A 21 -9.31 -29.25 35.47
C LEU A 21 -9.15 -28.60 34.09
N ALA A 22 -10.28 -28.25 33.48
CA ALA A 22 -10.30 -27.57 32.21
C ALA A 22 -9.81 -26.12 32.40
N GLY A 23 -8.56 -25.88 32.03
CA GLY A 23 -8.10 -24.56 31.63
C GLY A 23 -8.03 -24.54 30.12
N CYS A 24 -9.05 -24.01 29.45
CA CYS A 24 -8.88 -23.58 28.07
C CYS A 24 -7.78 -22.53 28.10
N SER A 25 -6.61 -22.83 27.55
CA SER A 25 -5.67 -21.80 27.15
C SER A 25 -6.35 -21.01 26.04
N ALA A 26 -7.12 -20.01 26.43
CA ALA A 26 -7.35 -18.86 25.58
C ALA A 26 -5.95 -18.39 25.21
N LEU A 27 -5.57 -18.58 23.93
CA LEU A 27 -4.51 -17.81 23.35
C LEU A 27 -4.92 -16.36 23.52
N GLN A 28 -4.40 -15.72 24.57
CA GLN A 28 -3.96 -14.35 24.43
C GLN A 28 -2.91 -14.38 23.33
N THR A 29 -3.38 -14.27 22.08
CA THR A 29 -2.79 -13.26 21.24
C THR A 29 -2.90 -11.97 22.05
N ASP A 30 -1.81 -11.61 22.72
CA ASP A 30 -1.51 -10.20 22.88
C ASP A 30 -1.82 -9.56 21.53
N ASP A 31 -2.63 -8.50 21.52
CA ASP A 31 -2.74 -7.63 20.37
C ASP A 31 -1.32 -7.17 20.10
N SER A 32 -0.67 -7.85 19.15
CA SER A 32 0.74 -7.64 18.89
C SER A 32 0.90 -6.17 18.59
N ASP A 33 1.91 -5.54 19.21
CA ASP A 33 2.51 -4.29 18.73
C ASP A 33 2.97 -4.54 17.28
N THR A 34 2.00 -4.48 16.38
CA THR A 34 2.15 -4.61 14.95
C THR A 34 2.57 -3.23 14.56
N GLU A 35 3.88 -3.01 14.68
CA GLU A 35 4.54 -1.73 14.47
C GLU A 35 3.90 -1.06 13.26
N LYS A 36 3.20 0.05 13.51
CA LYS A 36 2.43 0.72 12.46
C LYS A 36 3.41 1.05 11.34
N PRO A 37 3.12 0.70 10.07
CA PRO A 37 4.02 1.02 8.98
C PRO A 37 4.23 2.53 8.97
N THR A 38 5.51 2.93 9.02
CA THR A 38 5.96 4.30 8.83
C THR A 38 6.44 4.45 7.40
N TYR A 39 6.15 5.60 6.79
CA TYR A 39 6.43 5.90 5.40
C TYR A 39 7.36 7.12 5.32
N GLU A 40 8.36 7.10 4.43
CA GLU A 40 9.39 8.15 4.40
C GLU A 40 8.83 9.50 3.95
N ARG A 41 7.89 9.49 3.00
CA ARG A 41 7.27 10.67 2.39
C ARG A 41 5.78 10.73 2.60
N LEU A 42 5.07 9.60 2.58
CA LEU A 42 3.61 9.57 2.69
C LEU A 42 3.13 10.08 4.06
N ASP A 43 3.89 9.86 5.14
CA ASP A 43 3.60 10.38 6.49
C ASP A 43 3.73 11.93 6.59
N VAL A 44 4.32 12.60 5.60
CA VAL A 44 4.51 14.07 5.56
C VAL A 44 3.91 14.73 4.31
N THR A 45 3.11 14.00 3.54
CA THR A 45 2.50 14.46 2.28
C THR A 45 0.98 14.49 2.44
N PRO A 46 0.31 15.66 2.36
CA PRO A 46 -1.14 15.73 2.40
C PRO A 46 -1.78 15.00 1.22
N VAL A 47 -2.62 14.00 1.50
CA VAL A 47 -3.23 13.13 0.49
C VAL A 47 -4.72 13.43 0.32
N TYR A 48 -5.16 13.64 -0.92
CA TYR A 48 -6.57 13.56 -1.28
C TYR A 48 -6.85 12.17 -1.87
N VAL A 49 -7.89 11.50 -1.38
CA VAL A 49 -8.40 10.25 -1.94
C VAL A 49 -9.77 10.55 -2.54
N ALA A 50 -9.94 10.29 -3.82
CA ALA A 50 -11.22 10.47 -4.50
C ALA A 50 -12.27 9.45 -4.02
N ASP A 51 -13.54 9.86 -4.06
CA ASP A 51 -14.66 8.96 -3.82
C ASP A 51 -14.65 7.77 -4.80
N GLY A 52 -15.04 6.59 -4.33
CA GLY A 52 -15.08 5.35 -5.12
C GLY A 52 -13.88 4.41 -4.93
N LEU A 53 -12.81 4.87 -4.28
CA LEU A 53 -11.66 4.03 -3.91
C LEU A 53 -11.87 3.34 -2.55
N ASP A 54 -11.68 2.02 -2.49
CA ASP A 54 -11.62 1.27 -1.21
C ASP A 54 -10.20 1.29 -0.63
N LEU A 55 -9.70 2.50 -0.32
CA LEU A 55 -8.36 2.73 0.19
C LEU A 55 -8.38 3.25 1.64
N SER A 56 -8.21 2.33 2.59
CA SER A 56 -8.25 2.65 4.04
C SER A 56 -6.98 3.35 4.52
N MET A 57 -6.99 4.69 4.57
CA MET A 57 -5.85 5.49 5.01
C MET A 57 -5.54 5.34 6.51
N PRO A 58 -4.30 4.97 6.90
CA PRO A 58 -3.83 5.02 8.28
C PRO A 58 -3.92 6.44 8.88
N ALA A 59 -4.37 6.55 10.13
CA ALA A 59 -4.53 7.84 10.83
C ALA A 59 -3.22 8.61 11.13
N ALA A 60 -2.07 8.13 10.64
CA ALA A 60 -0.79 8.84 10.66
C ALA A 60 -0.58 9.70 9.39
N ILE A 61 -1.18 9.31 8.27
CA ILE A 61 -1.12 10.02 6.99
C ILE A 61 -2.17 11.12 7.00
N GLU A 62 -1.78 12.35 6.67
CA GLU A 62 -2.71 13.48 6.58
C GLU A 62 -3.62 13.33 5.37
N THR A 63 -4.92 13.12 5.59
CA THR A 63 -5.94 13.13 4.53
C THR A 63 -6.69 14.45 4.50
N VAL A 64 -6.83 15.02 3.30
CA VAL A 64 -7.52 16.30 3.07
C VAL A 64 -8.75 16.13 2.18
N ASN A 65 -9.75 16.99 2.38
CA ASN A 65 -11.08 16.83 1.77
C ASN A 65 -11.24 17.50 0.38
N ALA A 66 -10.16 18.02 -0.22
CA ALA A 66 -10.23 18.65 -1.54
C ALA A 66 -8.87 18.61 -2.27
N PRO A 67 -8.85 18.38 -3.61
CA PRO A 67 -7.60 18.24 -4.38
C PRO A 67 -6.62 19.42 -4.23
N HIS A 68 -7.11 20.65 -4.15
CA HIS A 68 -6.26 21.84 -4.07
C HIS A 68 -5.44 21.96 -2.77
N ASN A 69 -5.79 21.19 -1.74
CA ASN A 69 -5.07 21.13 -0.45
C ASN A 69 -4.11 19.92 -0.35
N ALA A 70 -4.02 19.11 -1.41
CA ALA A 70 -3.22 17.87 -1.40
C ALA A 70 -2.01 17.97 -2.32
N ASP A 71 -0.89 17.42 -1.86
CA ASP A 71 0.32 17.27 -2.65
C ASP A 71 0.31 15.93 -3.42
N LEU A 72 -0.45 14.94 -2.94
CA LEU A 72 -0.76 13.68 -3.64
C LEU A 72 -2.28 13.52 -3.86
N LEU A 73 -2.68 13.30 -5.12
CA LEU A 73 -4.05 13.01 -5.53
C LEU A 73 -4.19 11.54 -5.93
N VAL A 74 -4.92 10.74 -5.14
CA VAL A 74 -5.26 9.36 -5.48
C VAL A 74 -6.65 9.32 -6.10
N LEU A 75 -6.73 8.85 -7.33
CA LEU A 75 -7.90 8.85 -8.21
C LEU A 75 -8.22 7.41 -8.66
N PRO A 76 -9.50 7.05 -8.88
CA PRO A 76 -9.84 5.82 -9.59
C PRO A 76 -9.32 5.84 -11.02
N ASP A 77 -9.04 4.66 -11.56
CA ASP A 77 -8.72 4.46 -12.98
C ASP A 77 -9.82 4.96 -13.91
N GLU A 78 -11.09 4.69 -13.57
CA GLU A 78 -12.26 5.33 -14.19
C GLU A 78 -12.62 6.62 -13.45
N THR A 79 -12.23 7.78 -14.00
CA THR A 79 -12.47 9.10 -13.40
C THR A 79 -13.05 10.10 -14.41
N ASP A 80 -13.89 11.01 -13.94
CA ASP A 80 -14.37 12.17 -14.71
C ASP A 80 -13.28 13.25 -14.94
N THR A 81 -12.08 13.06 -14.37
CA THR A 81 -10.92 13.94 -14.59
C THR A 81 -10.46 13.87 -16.05
N ASP A 82 -10.44 15.02 -16.73
CA ASP A 82 -9.89 15.11 -18.10
C ASP A 82 -8.39 15.45 -18.11
N ALA A 83 -7.80 15.37 -19.32
CA ALA A 83 -6.38 15.66 -19.51
C ALA A 83 -6.00 17.11 -19.20
N THR A 84 -6.93 18.06 -19.28
CA THR A 84 -6.69 19.47 -18.92
C THR A 84 -6.55 19.59 -17.40
N GLN A 85 -7.46 18.97 -16.64
CA GLN A 85 -7.42 19.04 -15.19
C GLN A 85 -6.24 18.25 -14.59
N ALA A 86 -5.90 17.09 -15.16
CA ALA A 86 -4.69 16.36 -14.80
C ALA A 86 -3.41 17.17 -15.08
N LEU A 87 -3.37 17.90 -16.20
CA LEU A 87 -2.28 18.80 -16.55
C LEU A 87 -2.15 20.00 -15.60
N GLU A 88 -3.27 20.61 -15.19
CA GLU A 88 -3.28 21.69 -14.20
C GLU A 88 -2.64 21.23 -12.87
N TRP A 89 -3.07 20.08 -12.35
CA TRP A 89 -2.53 19.52 -11.11
C TRP A 89 -1.03 19.18 -11.20
N LEU A 90 -0.58 18.58 -12.29
CA LEU A 90 0.86 18.34 -12.52
C LEU A 90 1.64 19.64 -12.69
N THR A 91 1.04 20.70 -13.25
CA THR A 91 1.69 22.00 -13.42
C THR A 91 1.90 22.71 -12.08
N ASP A 92 0.92 22.57 -11.18
CA ASP A 92 0.94 22.94 -9.75
C ASP A 92 1.89 22.08 -8.88
N ASP A 93 2.73 21.23 -9.50
CA ASP A 93 3.70 20.34 -8.84
C ASP A 93 3.07 19.25 -7.94
N ARG A 94 1.78 18.95 -8.10
CA ARG A 94 1.10 17.83 -7.41
C ARG A 94 1.46 16.49 -8.06
N VAL A 95 1.42 15.44 -7.26
CA VAL A 95 1.57 14.04 -7.71
C VAL A 95 0.19 13.45 -7.96
N LEU A 96 0.03 12.77 -9.10
CA LEU A 96 -1.19 12.02 -9.44
C LEU A 96 -0.96 10.53 -9.26
N ALA A 97 -1.90 9.81 -8.66
CA ALA A 97 -1.93 8.37 -8.60
C ALA A 97 -3.27 7.86 -9.14
N LEU A 98 -3.24 7.03 -10.17
CA LEU A 98 -4.40 6.31 -10.69
C LEU A 98 -4.38 4.88 -10.16
N LEU A 99 -5.45 4.44 -9.51
CA LEU A 99 -5.59 3.13 -8.88
C LEU A 99 -6.78 2.38 -9.48
N GLY A 100 -6.51 1.22 -10.09
CA GLY A 100 -7.49 0.35 -10.74
C GLY A 100 -6.94 -0.34 -11.99
N GLU A 101 -7.67 -1.28 -12.57
CA GLU A 101 -7.21 -2.13 -13.68
C GLU A 101 -6.90 -1.34 -14.96
N ASN A 102 -7.55 -0.19 -15.17
CA ASN A 102 -7.38 0.67 -16.34
C ASN A 102 -6.40 1.84 -16.11
N ALA A 103 -5.65 1.86 -15.00
CA ALA A 103 -4.84 3.02 -14.61
C ALA A 103 -3.83 3.45 -15.69
N GLU A 104 -3.19 2.51 -16.38
CA GLU A 104 -2.32 2.83 -17.53
C GLU A 104 -3.11 3.35 -18.75
N THR A 105 -4.27 2.77 -19.06
CA THR A 105 -5.14 3.25 -20.15
C THR A 105 -5.55 4.71 -19.94
N THR A 106 -6.01 5.06 -18.73
CA THR A 106 -6.39 6.43 -18.38
C THR A 106 -5.20 7.37 -18.40
N TRP A 107 -4.06 7.00 -17.79
CA TRP A 107 -2.84 7.79 -17.84
C TRP A 107 -2.37 8.05 -19.28
N LEU A 108 -2.34 7.02 -20.12
CA LEU A 108 -1.92 7.14 -21.51
C LEU A 108 -2.90 7.97 -22.33
N SER A 109 -4.20 7.96 -22.02
CA SER A 109 -5.19 8.84 -22.68
C SER A 109 -4.87 10.32 -22.44
N TRP A 110 -4.46 10.68 -21.22
CA TRP A 110 -4.05 12.03 -20.87
C TRP A 110 -2.68 12.38 -21.43
N ALA A 111 -1.68 11.53 -21.17
CA ALA A 111 -0.30 11.77 -21.56
C ALA A 111 -0.12 11.87 -23.09
N ARG A 112 -0.95 11.15 -23.88
CA ARG A 112 -0.96 11.22 -25.35
C ARG A 112 -1.77 12.41 -25.91
N SER A 113 -2.50 13.16 -25.07
CA SER A 113 -3.31 14.31 -25.51
C SER A 113 -2.47 15.51 -25.96
N ASP A 114 -3.01 16.32 -26.87
CA ASP A 114 -2.37 17.54 -27.34
C ASP A 114 -2.03 18.50 -26.17
N ALA A 115 -2.92 18.62 -25.18
CA ALA A 115 -2.72 19.45 -23.99
C ALA A 115 -1.45 19.07 -23.20
N PHE A 116 -1.19 17.78 -23.01
CA PHE A 116 0.03 17.30 -22.37
C PHE A 116 1.28 17.54 -23.24
N ASN A 117 1.18 17.28 -24.54
CA ASN A 117 2.29 17.43 -25.49
C ASN A 117 2.73 18.89 -25.68
N ASP A 118 1.81 19.86 -25.51
CA ASP A 118 2.11 21.29 -25.60
C ASP A 118 2.90 21.82 -24.38
N VAL A 119 2.82 21.15 -23.22
CA VAL A 119 3.44 21.60 -21.95
C VAL A 119 4.65 20.76 -21.53
N PHE A 120 4.58 19.43 -21.67
CA PHE A 120 5.63 18.51 -21.25
C PHE A 120 6.37 17.89 -22.45
N ASN A 121 7.68 17.70 -22.32
CA ASN A 121 8.46 16.97 -23.32
C ASN A 121 8.23 15.46 -23.16
N THR A 122 7.12 14.97 -23.70
CA THR A 122 6.79 13.54 -23.77
C THR A 122 7.73 12.83 -24.75
N GLN A 123 8.47 11.82 -24.27
CA GLN A 123 9.34 10.98 -25.11
C GLN A 123 9.01 9.50 -24.90
N GLY A 124 8.22 8.97 -25.84
CA GLY A 124 7.85 7.56 -25.88
C GLY A 124 6.74 7.19 -24.89
N TYR A 125 5.69 6.56 -25.43
CA TYR A 125 4.63 5.96 -24.62
C TYR A 125 4.86 4.44 -24.61
N SER A 126 5.54 3.95 -23.59
CA SER A 126 5.60 2.51 -23.33
C SER A 126 4.38 2.10 -22.51
N GLU A 127 3.64 1.14 -23.03
CA GLU A 127 2.71 0.29 -22.27
C GLU A 127 3.53 -0.78 -21.53
N SER A 128 2.99 -1.29 -20.42
CA SER A 128 3.69 -2.22 -19.53
C SER A 128 3.04 -3.60 -19.58
N GLU A 129 3.84 -4.66 -19.42
CA GLU A 129 3.36 -6.03 -19.38
C GLU A 129 3.85 -6.67 -18.07
N PRO A 130 2.97 -7.06 -17.13
CA PRO A 130 1.50 -6.89 -17.16
C PRO A 130 1.05 -5.45 -16.88
N ASP A 131 -0.16 -5.13 -17.33
CA ASP A 131 -0.85 -3.85 -17.07
C ASP A 131 -0.78 -3.48 -15.57
N PRO A 132 -0.40 -2.23 -15.22
CA PRO A 132 -0.23 -1.83 -13.83
C PRO A 132 -1.55 -1.37 -13.21
N SER A 133 -1.85 -1.91 -12.03
CA SER A 133 -3.02 -1.53 -11.23
C SER A 133 -2.81 -0.21 -10.46
N LEU A 134 -1.59 0.28 -10.37
CA LEU A 134 -1.25 1.62 -9.84
C LEU A 134 -0.27 2.32 -10.78
N VAL A 135 -0.64 3.53 -11.21
CA VAL A 135 0.22 4.42 -12.00
C VAL A 135 0.38 5.73 -11.24
N VAL A 136 1.62 6.08 -10.88
CA VAL A 136 1.95 7.34 -10.18
C VAL A 136 2.73 8.25 -11.10
N ALA A 137 2.23 9.45 -11.36
CA ALA A 137 2.82 10.43 -12.25
C ALA A 137 3.09 11.77 -11.56
N ALA A 138 4.22 12.39 -11.89
CA ALA A 138 4.59 13.71 -11.38
C ALA A 138 5.40 14.50 -12.41
N LYS A 139 5.39 15.82 -12.28
CA LYS A 139 6.27 16.74 -13.02
C LYS A 139 7.67 16.72 -12.41
N VAL A 140 8.69 16.58 -13.26
CA VAL A 140 10.10 16.76 -12.88
C VAL A 140 10.74 17.71 -13.90
N GLY A 141 10.82 18.99 -13.52
CA GLY A 141 11.29 20.06 -14.40
C GLY A 141 10.33 20.34 -15.55
N ARG A 142 10.67 19.89 -16.77
CA ARG A 142 9.86 20.05 -18.00
C ARG A 142 9.41 18.72 -18.62
N ASN A 143 9.49 17.65 -17.84
CA ASN A 143 9.10 16.30 -18.22
C ASN A 143 8.12 15.77 -17.17
N THR A 144 7.31 14.78 -17.53
CA THR A 144 6.64 13.92 -16.54
C THR A 144 7.52 12.70 -16.26
N THR A 145 7.45 12.21 -15.02
CA THR A 145 7.93 10.88 -14.63
C THR A 145 6.72 10.02 -14.29
N THR A 146 6.83 8.71 -14.49
CA THR A 146 5.74 7.76 -14.23
C THR A 146 6.29 6.48 -13.61
N SER A 147 5.96 6.24 -12.34
CA SER A 147 6.11 4.94 -11.68
C SER A 147 4.89 4.08 -11.99
N ARG A 148 5.08 2.77 -12.09
CA ARG A 148 4.04 1.79 -12.43
C ARG A 148 4.22 0.54 -11.60
N TYR A 149 3.13 0.06 -11.01
CA TYR A 149 3.12 -1.10 -10.14
C TYR A 149 2.04 -2.08 -10.59
N SER A 150 2.45 -3.32 -10.80
CA SER A 150 1.59 -4.45 -11.16
C SER A 150 1.84 -5.55 -10.14
N TRP A 151 0.77 -6.10 -9.56
CA TRP A 151 0.84 -7.18 -8.59
C TRP A 151 0.28 -8.48 -9.19
N GLY A 152 0.75 -9.63 -8.70
CA GLY A 152 0.29 -10.94 -9.20
C GLY A 152 -1.13 -11.34 -8.77
N SER A 153 -1.78 -10.49 -7.98
CA SER A 153 -3.14 -10.57 -7.47
C SER A 153 -3.62 -9.15 -7.12
N GLU A 154 -4.88 -9.00 -6.76
CA GLU A 154 -5.40 -7.74 -6.17
C GLU A 154 -4.48 -7.26 -5.02
N PRO A 155 -4.00 -6.00 -5.05
CA PRO A 155 -3.10 -5.47 -4.03
C PRO A 155 -3.82 -5.20 -2.72
N SER A 156 -3.15 -5.40 -1.59
CA SER A 156 -3.67 -4.91 -0.32
C SER A 156 -3.49 -3.39 -0.22
N THR A 157 -4.26 -2.74 0.67
CA THR A 157 -4.04 -1.35 1.06
C THR A 157 -2.58 -1.06 1.41
N ARG A 158 -1.87 -1.99 2.07
CA ARG A 158 -0.45 -1.82 2.38
C ARG A 158 0.40 -1.75 1.11
N ASP A 159 0.19 -2.65 0.16
CA ASP A 159 0.97 -2.69 -1.08
C ASP A 159 0.80 -1.39 -1.90
N VAL A 160 -0.42 -0.84 -1.92
CA VAL A 160 -0.70 0.46 -2.55
C VAL A 160 0.03 1.60 -1.83
N LEU A 161 -0.06 1.68 -0.50
CA LEU A 161 0.62 2.74 0.28
C LEU A 161 2.15 2.66 0.16
N GLU A 162 2.72 1.46 0.13
CA GLU A 162 4.15 1.22 -0.07
C GLU A 162 4.58 1.68 -1.48
N GLY A 163 3.79 1.39 -2.53
CA GLY A 163 4.05 1.88 -3.89
C GLY A 163 3.87 3.41 -4.07
N LEU A 164 2.97 4.03 -3.30
CA LEU A 164 2.83 5.49 -3.25
C LEU A 164 4.04 6.14 -2.58
N ASP A 165 4.51 5.61 -1.43
CA ASP A 165 5.67 6.13 -0.72
C ASP A 165 6.96 6.00 -1.54
N ASP A 166 7.23 4.81 -2.10
CA ASP A 166 8.33 4.55 -3.03
C ASP A 166 8.34 5.55 -4.21
N SER A 167 7.16 5.86 -4.74
CA SER A 167 7.02 6.84 -5.82
C SER A 167 7.39 8.25 -5.36
N LEU A 168 6.89 8.70 -4.21
CA LEU A 168 7.19 10.02 -3.66
C LEU A 168 8.69 10.17 -3.36
N VAL A 169 9.32 9.17 -2.74
CA VAL A 169 10.77 9.11 -2.50
C VAL A 169 11.53 9.22 -3.83
N ALA A 170 11.13 8.43 -4.83
CA ALA A 170 11.81 8.42 -6.13
C ALA A 170 11.53 9.66 -6.98
N ILE A 171 10.45 10.41 -6.72
CA ILE A 171 10.19 11.73 -7.30
C ILE A 171 11.10 12.77 -6.65
N GLU A 172 11.15 12.83 -5.32
CA GLU A 172 12.02 13.77 -4.59
C GLU A 172 13.49 13.61 -4.99
N GLN A 173 14.01 12.38 -5.07
CA GLN A 173 15.38 12.09 -5.51
C GLN A 173 15.70 12.54 -6.95
N ARG A 174 14.67 12.71 -7.80
CA ARG A 174 14.83 13.17 -9.20
C ARG A 174 14.57 14.66 -9.37
N THR A 175 13.88 15.29 -8.43
CA THR A 175 13.59 16.73 -8.44
C THR A 175 14.84 17.52 -8.06
N PRO A 176 15.37 18.38 -8.95
CA PRO A 176 16.55 19.17 -8.62
C PRO A 176 16.24 20.14 -7.47
N THR A 177 17.01 20.06 -6.39
CA THR A 177 17.07 21.13 -5.38
C THR A 177 17.75 22.35 -6.02
N GLY A 178 17.00 23.45 -6.10
CA GLY A 178 17.43 24.72 -6.70
C GLY A 178 18.39 25.53 -5.84
#